data_AF-A0AAD8KAC8-F1
#
_entry.id   AF-A0AAD8KAC8-F1
#
_cell.length_a   1.000
_cell.length_b   1.000
_cell.length_c   1.000
_cell.angle_alpha   90.00
_cell.angle_beta   90.00
_cell.angle_gamma   90.00
#
_symmetry.space_group_name_H-M   'P 1'
#
loop_
_entity.id
_entity.type
_entity.pdbx_description
1 polymer ?
#
loop_
_entity_poly.entity_id
_entity_poly.type
_entity_poly.pdbx_seq_one_letter_code
_entity_poly.pdbx_strand_id
1 'polypeptide(L)'
;MNSKATVEIQTNIGWVQLSITDALRCANTEIETPPVTPIVRIQYYITCVDTVNRIEQTKLCKLGLVSSLLTNSKTMDRDATADVNAPHSMGTTIIGVTYNGGVILGADSRTSTGLYVANRASDKITQLTDNVYICRSGSAADSQIVSDYVRYFLHQHTIQLGQPATVKVAANLVRLLSYNNKNMLQTGIIVGGWDKYEGGKIYGIPLGGTILEQPFAIGGSGSSYLYGFFDQAWKDGMTKHEAEQLVVKAVSLAIARDGASGGVVRTVTINSEGVTRNFYPGDTLPLWHDEVEAHNSLLDILNTSVAEPMST
;
A
#
# COMPACT_ATOMS: atom_id res chain seq x y z
N MET A 1 11.64 -54.28 16.26
CA MET A 1 12.78 -53.75 15.47
C MET A 1 12.60 -52.25 15.35
N ASN A 2 13.35 -51.46 16.13
CA ASN A 2 13.28 -49.99 16.10
C ASN A 2 14.21 -49.47 14.99
N SER A 3 13.68 -49.14 13.81
CA SER A 3 14.45 -48.44 12.77
C SER A 3 14.58 -46.96 13.14
N LYS A 4 15.77 -46.53 13.60
CA LYS A 4 16.08 -45.10 13.73
C LYS A 4 16.25 -44.52 12.32
N ALA A 5 15.40 -43.57 11.94
CA ALA A 5 15.53 -42.87 10.66
C ALA A 5 16.66 -41.83 10.75
N THR A 6 17.54 -41.84 9.75
CA THR A 6 18.69 -40.93 9.59
C THR A 6 18.51 -40.06 8.35
N VAL A 7 19.14 -38.89 8.33
CA VAL A 7 19.13 -37.92 7.22
C VAL A 7 20.57 -37.62 6.82
N GLU A 8 20.88 -37.62 5.53
CA GLU A 8 22.18 -37.21 4.99
C GLU A 8 22.14 -35.77 4.51
N ILE A 9 23.14 -34.99 4.91
CA ILE A 9 23.28 -33.58 4.53
C ILE A 9 24.65 -33.40 3.86
N GLN A 10 24.67 -32.74 2.70
CA GLN A 10 25.89 -32.43 1.97
C GLN A 10 26.49 -31.12 2.48
N THR A 11 27.76 -31.16 2.89
CA THR A 11 28.53 -29.97 3.30
C THR A 11 29.72 -29.77 2.36
N ASN A 12 30.39 -28.62 2.46
CA ASN A 12 31.58 -28.31 1.66
C ASN A 12 32.80 -29.21 1.96
N ILE A 13 32.71 -30.10 2.95
CA ILE A 13 33.76 -31.06 3.35
C ILE A 13 33.32 -32.53 3.22
N GLY A 14 32.10 -32.79 2.73
CA GLY A 14 31.58 -34.15 2.48
C GLY A 14 30.16 -34.38 2.98
N TRP A 15 29.70 -35.62 2.86
CA TRP A 15 28.39 -36.08 3.34
C TRP A 15 28.44 -36.41 4.82
N VAL A 16 27.47 -35.90 5.59
CA VAL A 16 27.33 -36.17 7.02
C VAL A 16 25.95 -36.75 7.29
N GLN A 17 25.90 -37.86 8.02
CA GLN A 17 24.67 -38.57 8.37
C GLN A 17 24.27 -38.24 9.81
N LEU A 18 23.08 -37.65 9.99
CA LEU A 18 22.57 -37.19 11.28
C LEU A 18 21.28 -37.90 11.67
N SER A 19 20.99 -37.95 12.97
CA SER A 19 19.68 -38.35 13.46
C SER A 19 18.67 -37.21 13.28
N ILE A 20 17.40 -37.53 13.03
CA ILE A 20 16.34 -36.53 12.80
C ILE A 20 16.22 -35.53 13.96
N THR A 21 16.44 -35.99 15.19
CA THR A 21 16.39 -35.16 16.41
C THR A 21 17.48 -34.09 16.42
N ASP A 22 18.67 -34.41 15.90
CA ASP A 22 19.81 -33.49 15.88
C ASP A 22 19.66 -32.45 14.76
N ALA A 23 19.10 -32.85 13.61
CA ALA A 23 18.80 -31.94 12.51
C ALA A 23 17.81 -30.83 12.91
N LEU A 24 16.80 -31.16 13.73
CA LEU A 24 15.81 -30.19 14.23
C LEU A 24 16.39 -29.22 15.27
N ARG A 25 17.41 -29.62 16.06
CA ARG A 25 18.08 -28.72 16.99
C ARG A 25 18.91 -27.66 16.27
N CYS A 26 19.60 -28.02 15.20
CA CYS A 26 20.43 -27.08 14.43
C CYS A 26 19.61 -25.98 13.73
N ALA A 27 18.33 -26.23 13.41
CA ALA A 27 17.47 -25.24 12.76
C ALA A 27 16.99 -24.11 13.70
N ASN A 28 17.09 -24.30 15.03
CA ASN A 28 16.43 -23.45 16.03
C ASN A 28 17.40 -22.68 16.96
N THR A 29 18.67 -22.54 16.62
CA THR A 29 19.63 -21.74 17.43
C THR A 29 20.37 -20.71 16.58
N GLU A 30 20.08 -19.43 16.80
CA GLU A 30 20.93 -18.29 16.44
C GLU A 30 22.16 -18.28 17.39
N ILE A 31 23.36 -18.27 16.83
CA ILE A 31 24.61 -18.10 17.59
C ILE A 31 25.22 -16.75 17.20
N GLU A 32 25.33 -15.84 18.16
CA GLU A 32 26.11 -14.60 18.07
C GLU A 32 27.60 -14.90 17.81
N THR A 33 28.24 -14.15 16.91
CA THR A 33 29.71 -14.18 16.73
C THR A 33 30.31 -12.78 16.82
N PRO A 34 31.47 -12.58 17.50
CA PRO A 34 32.18 -11.30 17.58
C PRO A 34 33.13 -11.06 16.37
N PRO A 35 33.70 -9.86 16.19
CA PRO A 35 33.93 -9.28 14.87
C PRO A 35 35.33 -9.55 14.31
N VAL A 36 35.43 -10.21 13.15
CA VAL A 36 36.54 -10.05 12.19
C VAL A 36 36.05 -10.35 10.76
N THR A 37 36.04 -9.35 9.88
CA THR A 37 35.77 -9.45 8.42
C THR A 37 37.02 -9.97 7.65
N PRO A 38 36.94 -10.51 6.40
CA PRO A 38 35.99 -10.12 5.35
C PRO A 38 35.34 -11.23 4.48
N ILE A 39 34.13 -10.90 4.01
CA ILE A 39 33.48 -11.28 2.74
C ILE A 39 33.43 -12.79 2.40
N VAL A 40 32.30 -13.46 2.72
CA VAL A 40 31.65 -14.43 1.82
C VAL A 40 30.13 -14.36 2.01
N ARG A 41 29.44 -14.05 0.90
CA ARG A 41 27.99 -14.02 0.72
C ARG A 41 27.48 -15.47 0.73
N ILE A 42 26.68 -15.87 1.72
CA ILE A 42 26.02 -17.18 1.70
C ILE A 42 24.51 -16.98 1.62
N GLN A 43 23.95 -17.45 0.50
CA GLN A 43 22.53 -17.45 0.18
C GLN A 43 21.95 -18.79 0.64
N TYR A 44 21.15 -18.82 1.71
CA TYR A 44 20.37 -20.01 2.07
C TYR A 44 18.91 -19.81 1.68
N TYR A 45 18.52 -20.48 0.59
CA TYR A 45 17.14 -20.81 0.28
C TYR A 45 16.78 -22.06 1.09
N ILE A 46 15.97 -21.92 2.13
CA ILE A 46 15.39 -23.06 2.85
C ILE A 46 14.15 -23.52 2.07
N THR A 47 14.33 -24.45 1.14
CA THR A 47 13.26 -25.33 0.65
C THR A 47 13.04 -26.43 1.70
N CYS A 48 12.35 -26.12 2.80
CA CYS A 48 12.04 -27.09 3.86
C CYS A 48 10.57 -27.08 4.31
N VAL A 49 9.68 -26.48 3.50
CA VAL A 49 8.23 -26.50 3.77
C VAL A 49 7.54 -27.66 3.02
N ASP A 50 8.09 -28.14 1.91
CA ASP A 50 7.45 -29.20 1.11
C ASP A 50 7.64 -30.62 1.68
N THR A 51 8.71 -30.88 2.42
CA THR A 51 9.02 -32.24 2.92
C THR A 51 8.21 -32.59 4.17
N VAL A 52 7.89 -31.61 5.02
CA VAL A 52 7.10 -31.80 6.24
C VAL A 52 5.63 -32.11 5.91
N ASN A 53 5.05 -31.41 4.94
CA ASN A 53 3.68 -31.65 4.48
C ASN A 53 3.48 -33.03 3.83
N ARG A 54 4.53 -33.58 3.19
CA ARG A 54 4.45 -34.89 2.54
C ARG A 54 4.47 -36.07 3.52
N ILE A 55 5.18 -35.92 4.65
CA ILE A 55 5.26 -36.98 5.68
C ILE A 55 3.94 -37.10 6.45
N GLU A 56 3.25 -35.99 6.73
CA GLU A 56 1.93 -36.03 7.38
C GLU A 56 0.83 -36.59 6.47
N GLN A 57 0.81 -36.25 5.17
CA GLN A 57 -0.17 -36.79 4.23
C GLN A 57 -0.06 -38.31 4.04
N THR A 58 1.15 -38.88 4.16
CA THR A 58 1.35 -40.32 3.92
C THR A 58 0.88 -41.19 5.10
N LYS A 59 0.73 -40.62 6.31
CA LYS A 59 0.18 -41.32 7.49
C LYS A 59 -1.35 -41.26 7.59
N LEU A 60 -2.01 -40.29 6.96
CA LEU A 60 -3.47 -40.14 6.99
C LEU A 60 -4.22 -41.05 5.99
N CYS A 61 -3.55 -41.57 4.96
CA CYS A 61 -4.15 -42.47 3.96
C CYS A 61 -4.39 -43.93 4.42
N LYS A 62 -4.16 -44.29 5.70
CA LYS A 62 -4.36 -45.66 6.21
C LYS A 62 -5.47 -45.85 7.26
N LEU A 63 -6.25 -44.81 7.56
CA LEU A 63 -7.41 -44.92 8.45
C LEU A 63 -8.62 -44.28 7.78
N GLY A 64 -9.30 -45.07 6.95
CA GLY A 64 -10.59 -44.70 6.38
C GLY A 64 -11.67 -44.73 7.45
N LEU A 65 -11.79 -43.66 8.24
CA LEU A 65 -12.95 -43.45 9.13
C LEU A 65 -13.07 -42.02 9.71
N VAL A 66 -12.83 -40.95 8.94
CA VAL A 66 -13.22 -39.59 9.37
C VAL A 66 -13.57 -38.70 8.16
N SER A 67 -14.60 -39.05 7.40
CA SER A 67 -15.06 -38.23 6.25
C SER A 67 -16.42 -37.54 6.45
N SER A 68 -17.05 -37.64 7.63
CA SER A 68 -18.38 -37.01 7.86
C SER A 68 -18.43 -35.95 8.96
N LEU A 69 -17.32 -35.64 9.65
CA LEU A 69 -17.30 -34.71 10.78
C LEU A 69 -16.54 -33.38 10.52
N LEU A 70 -15.90 -33.22 9.36
CA LEU A 70 -15.14 -32.01 9.01
C LEU A 70 -15.76 -31.17 7.88
N THR A 71 -16.90 -31.60 7.32
CA THR A 71 -17.62 -30.88 6.24
C THR A 71 -18.68 -29.90 6.74
N ASN A 72 -18.89 -29.78 8.06
CA ASN A 72 -19.95 -28.94 8.64
C ASN A 72 -19.48 -27.68 9.41
N SER A 73 -18.23 -27.23 9.26
CA SER A 73 -17.75 -25.98 9.89
C SER A 73 -17.38 -24.86 8.92
N LYS A 74 -17.66 -25.00 7.61
CA LYS A 74 -17.48 -23.93 6.61
C LYS A 74 -18.77 -23.38 6.04
N THR A 75 -19.89 -23.56 6.74
CA THR A 75 -21.10 -22.77 6.47
C THR A 75 -20.98 -21.44 7.19
N MET A 76 -20.60 -20.42 6.41
CA MET A 76 -21.05 -19.04 6.51
C MET A 76 -21.73 -18.62 7.82
N ASP A 77 -20.93 -18.12 8.77
CA ASP A 77 -21.35 -17.02 9.64
C ASP A 77 -20.40 -15.86 9.35
N ARG A 78 -20.78 -15.02 8.39
CA ARG A 78 -20.27 -13.64 8.28
C ARG A 78 -21.00 -12.83 9.34
N ASP A 79 -20.67 -13.08 10.59
CA ASP A 79 -21.12 -12.25 11.69
C ASP A 79 -20.31 -10.94 11.63
N ALA A 80 -21.01 -9.80 11.66
CA ALA A 80 -20.45 -8.46 11.57
C ALA A 80 -19.70 -8.05 12.86
N THR A 81 -18.85 -8.95 13.37
CA THR A 81 -17.91 -8.65 14.44
C THR A 81 -16.63 -8.15 13.77
N ALA A 82 -16.31 -6.87 13.98
CA ALA A 82 -15.07 -6.29 13.49
C ALA A 82 -13.90 -7.06 14.12
N ASP A 83 -13.24 -7.92 13.34
CA ASP A 83 -12.04 -8.64 13.77
C ASP A 83 -10.94 -7.62 14.08
N VAL A 84 -10.69 -7.39 15.36
CA VAL A 84 -9.65 -6.48 15.86
C VAL A 84 -8.24 -6.96 15.54
N ASN A 85 -8.08 -8.22 15.11
CA ASN A 85 -6.82 -8.81 14.68
C ASN A 85 -6.66 -8.81 13.16
N ALA A 86 -7.70 -8.44 12.40
CA ALA A 86 -7.59 -8.31 10.95
C ALA A 86 -6.62 -7.16 10.62
N PRO A 87 -5.74 -7.33 9.61
CA PRO A 87 -4.93 -6.24 9.13
C PRO A 87 -5.84 -5.06 8.79
N HIS A 88 -5.42 -3.86 9.18
CA HIS A 88 -6.18 -2.64 8.99
C HIS A 88 -6.49 -2.44 7.49
N SER A 89 -7.63 -2.93 7.04
CA SER A 89 -8.17 -2.70 5.70
C SER A 89 -8.83 -1.33 5.73
N MET A 90 -7.99 -0.32 5.69
CA MET A 90 -8.38 1.08 5.86
C MET A 90 -8.75 1.62 4.49
N GLY A 91 -10.02 1.99 4.35
CA GLY A 91 -10.40 2.79 3.20
C GLY A 91 -9.65 4.12 3.17
N THR A 92 -9.51 4.65 1.96
CA THR A 92 -8.58 5.73 1.60
C THR A 92 -8.96 6.25 0.25
N THR A 93 -8.65 7.51 0.00
CA THR A 93 -8.70 8.11 -1.34
C THR A 93 -7.31 8.58 -1.71
N ILE A 94 -6.73 7.99 -2.76
CA ILE A 94 -5.51 8.47 -3.40
C ILE A 94 -5.78 8.72 -4.88
N ILE A 95 -5.21 9.79 -5.41
CA ILE A 95 -5.42 10.27 -6.76
C ILE A 95 -4.09 10.73 -7.33
N GLY A 96 -3.85 10.44 -8.61
CA GLY A 96 -2.83 11.08 -9.41
C GLY A 96 -3.43 11.57 -10.72
N VAL A 97 -3.08 12.77 -11.16
CA VAL A 97 -3.50 13.37 -12.44
C VAL A 97 -2.29 13.97 -13.16
N THR A 98 -2.12 13.66 -14.45
CA THR A 98 -1.15 14.35 -15.32
C THR A 98 -1.75 15.66 -15.80
N TYR A 99 -0.92 16.69 -15.93
CA TYR A 99 -1.30 17.99 -16.49
C TYR A 99 -0.20 18.49 -17.42
N ASN A 100 -0.47 19.57 -18.17
CA ASN A 100 0.52 20.16 -19.05
C ASN A 100 1.69 20.77 -18.24
N GLY A 101 2.81 20.04 -18.17
CA GLY A 101 4.02 20.43 -17.45
C GLY A 101 4.39 19.56 -16.25
N GLY A 102 3.54 18.61 -15.85
CA GLY A 102 3.85 17.78 -14.68
C GLY A 102 2.74 16.83 -14.22
N VAL A 103 2.79 16.48 -12.94
CA VAL A 103 1.80 15.63 -12.28
C VAL A 103 1.36 16.23 -10.95
N ILE A 104 0.12 15.94 -10.55
CA ILE A 104 -0.43 16.28 -9.25
C ILE A 104 -0.88 15.00 -8.58
N LEU A 105 -0.41 14.79 -7.36
CA LEU A 105 -0.85 13.73 -6.48
C LEU A 105 -1.74 14.32 -5.39
N GLY A 106 -2.78 13.57 -4.98
CA GLY A 106 -3.72 13.98 -3.95
C GLY A 106 -4.12 12.82 -3.07
N ALA A 107 -4.29 13.08 -1.78
CA ALA A 107 -4.77 12.08 -0.83
C ALA A 107 -5.55 12.71 0.32
N ASP A 108 -6.47 11.94 0.89
CA ASP A 108 -7.07 12.24 2.19
C ASP A 108 -6.11 11.86 3.34
N SER A 109 -6.48 12.19 4.58
CA SER A 109 -5.59 11.98 5.74
C SER A 109 -6.13 11.05 6.83
N ARG A 110 -7.35 10.51 6.67
CA ARG A 110 -7.96 9.60 7.64
C ARG A 110 -7.34 8.21 7.56
N THR A 111 -7.23 7.54 8.70
CA THR A 111 -6.69 6.18 8.83
C THR A 111 -7.57 5.49 9.87
N SER A 112 -8.34 4.48 9.48
CA SER A 112 -9.44 3.90 10.27
C SER A 112 -9.31 2.40 10.49
N THR A 113 -9.40 1.95 11.74
CA THR A 113 -9.44 0.54 12.13
C THR A 113 -10.89 0.12 12.31
N GLY A 114 -11.48 -0.47 11.26
CA GLY A 114 -12.93 -0.66 11.22
C GLY A 114 -13.63 0.70 11.28
N LEU A 115 -14.55 0.86 12.25
CA LEU A 115 -15.27 2.12 12.48
C LEU A 115 -14.44 3.15 13.27
N TYR A 116 -13.39 2.72 13.97
CA TYR A 116 -12.58 3.61 14.81
C TYR A 116 -11.58 4.39 13.97
N VAL A 117 -11.58 5.72 14.08
CA VAL A 117 -10.60 6.58 13.41
C VAL A 117 -9.31 6.63 14.23
N ALA A 118 -8.32 5.85 13.82
CA ALA A 118 -7.02 5.76 14.49
C ALA A 118 -6.16 7.02 14.31
N ASN A 119 -6.18 7.63 13.12
CA ASN A 119 -5.48 8.89 12.86
C ASN A 119 -6.29 9.75 11.87
N ARG A 120 -6.46 11.03 12.18
CA ARG A 120 -7.21 12.00 11.33
C ARG A 120 -6.32 12.76 10.34
N ALA A 121 -5.01 12.79 10.55
CA ALA A 121 -4.09 13.70 9.86
C ALA A 121 -2.87 12.99 9.25
N SER A 122 -2.97 11.69 8.95
CA SER A 122 -1.91 10.88 8.35
C SER A 122 -1.46 11.42 6.98
N ASP A 123 -0.16 11.47 6.71
CA ASP A 123 0.38 11.81 5.38
C ASP A 123 0.57 10.54 4.54
N LYS A 124 -0.29 10.38 3.53
CA LYS A 124 -0.30 9.21 2.63
C LYS A 124 0.54 9.43 1.37
N ILE A 125 1.06 10.63 1.15
CA ILE A 125 1.92 10.95 0.02
C ILE A 125 3.35 11.00 0.53
N THR A 126 4.15 10.06 0.08
CA THR A 126 5.50 9.85 0.59
C THR A 126 6.51 10.17 -0.51
N GLN A 127 7.59 10.87 -0.14
CA GLN A 127 8.67 11.16 -1.07
C GLN A 127 9.55 9.93 -1.25
N LEU A 128 9.80 9.52 -2.50
CA LEU A 128 10.76 8.46 -2.82
C LEU A 128 12.11 9.05 -3.20
N THR A 129 12.11 10.02 -4.10
CA THR A 129 13.28 10.81 -4.52
C THR A 129 12.87 12.28 -4.64
N ASP A 130 13.79 13.16 -5.02
CA ASP A 130 13.47 14.59 -5.21
C ASP A 130 12.41 14.83 -6.31
N ASN A 131 12.29 13.90 -7.26
CA ASN A 131 11.43 14.01 -8.43
C ASN A 131 10.28 12.97 -8.48
N VAL A 132 10.22 12.03 -7.54
CA VAL A 132 9.21 10.94 -7.52
C VAL A 132 8.57 10.81 -6.14
N TYR A 133 7.24 10.72 -6.13
CA TYR A 133 6.42 10.50 -4.96
C TYR A 133 5.51 9.29 -5.14
N ILE A 134 5.07 8.75 -4.01
CA ILE A 134 4.21 7.59 -3.92
C ILE A 134 2.99 7.90 -3.06
N CYS A 135 1.80 7.60 -3.55
CA CYS A 135 0.58 7.60 -2.76
C CYS A 135 0.30 6.19 -2.26
N ARG A 136 0.05 6.07 -0.96
CA ARG A 136 -0.07 4.80 -0.25
C ARG A 136 -1.52 4.52 0.12
N SER A 137 -2.02 3.34 -0.25
CA SER A 137 -3.34 2.84 0.17
C SER A 137 -3.29 1.34 0.49
N GLY A 138 -4.32 0.84 1.18
CA GLY A 138 -4.37 -0.53 1.70
C GLY A 138 -3.82 -0.61 3.12
N SER A 139 -3.17 -1.71 3.47
CA SER A 139 -2.50 -1.89 4.76
C SER A 139 -1.47 -0.77 4.97
N ALA A 140 -1.65 -0.01 6.05
CA ALA A 140 -0.75 1.10 6.38
C ALA A 140 0.68 0.60 6.63
N ALA A 141 0.84 -0.54 7.30
CA ALA A 141 2.14 -1.15 7.58
C ALA A 141 2.82 -1.60 6.28
N ASP A 142 2.11 -2.36 5.44
CA ASP A 142 2.67 -2.90 4.20
C ASP A 142 3.12 -1.77 3.26
N SER A 143 2.26 -0.76 3.08
CA SER A 143 2.53 0.34 2.15
C SER A 143 3.67 1.24 2.63
N GLN A 144 3.84 1.43 3.95
CA GLN A 144 5.00 2.14 4.51
C GLN A 144 6.30 1.40 4.23
N ILE A 145 6.34 0.10 4.59
CA ILE A 145 7.55 -0.71 4.42
C ILE A 145 7.95 -0.83 2.96
N VAL A 146 6.99 -1.06 2.05
CA VAL A 146 7.26 -1.05 0.60
C VAL A 146 7.86 0.28 0.16
N SER A 147 7.32 1.40 0.63
CA SER A 147 7.83 2.73 0.27
C SER A 147 9.25 2.98 0.78
N ASP A 148 9.58 2.50 1.98
CA ASP A 148 10.92 2.64 2.56
C ASP A 148 11.96 1.79 1.83
N TYR A 149 11.63 0.54 1.48
CA TYR A 149 12.49 -0.29 0.64
C TYR A 149 12.71 0.33 -0.74
N VAL A 150 11.65 0.84 -1.36
CA VAL A 150 11.74 1.51 -2.67
C VAL A 150 12.64 2.74 -2.58
N ARG A 151 12.47 3.58 -1.56
CA ARG A 151 13.34 4.74 -1.31
C ARG A 151 14.80 4.32 -1.18
N TYR A 152 15.08 3.29 -0.38
CA TYR A 152 16.43 2.78 -0.16
C TYR A 152 17.12 2.37 -1.47
N PHE A 153 16.46 1.52 -2.26
CA PHE A 153 17.02 1.04 -3.53
C PHE A 153 17.15 2.16 -4.57
N LEU A 154 16.21 3.12 -4.63
CA LEU A 154 16.31 4.26 -5.53
C LEU A 154 17.46 5.19 -5.14
N HIS A 155 17.73 5.36 -3.85
CA HIS A 155 18.88 6.12 -3.39
C HIS A 155 20.20 5.44 -3.76
N GLN A 156 20.30 4.11 -3.56
CA GLN A 156 21.46 3.34 -4.02
C GLN A 156 21.68 3.42 -5.54
N HIS A 157 20.59 3.29 -6.32
CA HIS A 157 20.63 3.44 -7.77
C HIS A 157 21.15 4.82 -8.19
N THR A 158 20.70 5.88 -7.50
CA THR A 158 21.14 7.26 -7.76
C THR A 158 22.63 7.44 -7.46
N ILE A 159 23.13 6.87 -6.35
CA ILE A 159 24.56 6.91 -5.99
C ILE A 159 25.41 6.16 -7.03
N GLN A 160 24.97 4.99 -7.47
CA GLN A 160 25.73 4.14 -8.39
C GLN A 160 25.82 4.72 -9.81
N LEU A 161 24.73 5.30 -10.30
CA LEU A 161 24.68 5.84 -11.67
C LEU A 161 24.99 7.34 -11.76
N GLY A 162 25.05 8.03 -10.62
CA GLY A 162 25.27 9.48 -10.57
C GLY A 162 24.14 10.31 -11.20
N GLN A 163 22.95 9.73 -11.37
CA GLN A 163 21.79 10.40 -11.97
C GLN A 163 20.49 10.04 -11.24
N PRO A 164 19.52 10.97 -11.16
CA PRO A 164 18.21 10.69 -10.58
C PRO A 164 17.50 9.53 -11.29
N ALA A 165 16.79 8.71 -10.53
CA ALA A 165 15.96 7.65 -11.09
C ALA A 165 14.77 8.23 -11.88
N THR A 166 14.42 7.56 -12.99
CA THR A 166 13.22 7.89 -13.76
C THR A 166 11.97 7.38 -13.03
N VAL A 167 10.82 7.98 -13.33
CA VAL A 167 9.54 7.58 -12.71
C VAL A 167 9.23 6.12 -13.01
N LYS A 168 9.55 5.68 -14.24
CA LYS A 168 9.40 4.30 -14.70
C LYS A 168 10.23 3.29 -13.91
N VAL A 169 11.46 3.64 -13.53
CA VAL A 169 12.31 2.76 -12.71
C VAL A 169 11.71 2.61 -11.32
N ALA A 170 11.27 3.70 -10.70
CA ALA A 170 10.59 3.68 -9.40
C ALA A 170 9.31 2.82 -9.44
N ALA A 171 8.46 3.00 -10.45
CA ALA A 171 7.24 2.23 -10.60
C ALA A 171 7.50 0.73 -10.83
N ASN A 172 8.54 0.37 -11.61
CA ASN A 172 8.92 -1.03 -11.81
C ASN A 172 9.46 -1.69 -10.54
N LEU A 173 10.17 -0.94 -9.70
CA LEU A 173 10.64 -1.46 -8.42
C LEU A 173 9.47 -1.73 -7.46
N VAL A 174 8.51 -0.81 -7.38
CA VAL A 174 7.25 -1.02 -6.63
C VAL A 174 6.54 -2.27 -7.16
N ARG A 175 6.36 -2.37 -8.48
CA ARG A 175 5.74 -3.52 -9.15
C ARG A 175 6.41 -4.84 -8.73
N LEU A 176 7.74 -4.90 -8.75
CA LEU A 176 8.49 -6.10 -8.42
C LEU A 176 8.25 -6.53 -6.97
N LEU A 177 8.29 -5.59 -6.02
CA LEU A 177 8.04 -5.87 -4.61
C LEU A 177 6.59 -6.30 -4.36
N SER A 178 5.62 -5.60 -4.95
CA SER A 178 4.20 -5.92 -4.82
C SER A 178 3.84 -7.25 -5.46
N TYR A 179 4.33 -7.55 -6.67
CA TYR A 179 4.02 -8.78 -7.38
C TYR A 179 4.60 -10.02 -6.72
N ASN A 180 5.87 -9.94 -6.28
CA ASN A 180 6.55 -11.07 -5.63
C ASN A 180 5.91 -11.43 -4.27
N ASN A 181 5.29 -10.46 -3.61
CA ASN A 181 4.65 -10.64 -2.31
C ASN A 181 3.12 -10.46 -2.38
N LYS A 182 2.50 -10.66 -3.55
CA LYS A 182 1.06 -10.38 -3.80
C LYS A 182 0.08 -11.09 -2.86
N ASN A 183 0.49 -12.23 -2.29
CA ASN A 183 -0.33 -13.00 -1.36
C ASN A 183 -0.18 -12.53 0.10
N MET A 184 0.84 -11.72 0.40
CA MET A 184 1.16 -11.24 1.75
C MET A 184 0.96 -9.74 1.91
N LEU A 185 1.13 -8.96 0.83
CA LEU A 185 0.98 -7.51 0.85
C LEU A 185 -0.41 -7.10 0.36
N GLN A 186 -1.08 -6.25 1.13
CA GLN A 186 -2.31 -5.59 0.72
C GLN A 186 -2.02 -4.12 0.42
N THR A 187 -1.39 -3.85 -0.73
CA THR A 187 -0.97 -2.49 -1.12
C THR A 187 -1.60 -2.07 -2.44
N GLY A 188 -2.25 -0.91 -2.43
CA GLY A 188 -2.64 -0.17 -3.64
C GLY A 188 -1.80 1.08 -3.70
N ILE A 189 -1.02 1.25 -4.77
CA ILE A 189 -0.02 2.30 -4.86
C ILE A 189 -0.21 3.10 -6.15
N ILE A 190 -0.05 4.41 -6.06
CA ILE A 190 0.10 5.29 -7.23
C ILE A 190 1.48 5.93 -7.14
N VAL A 191 2.30 5.73 -8.16
CA VAL A 191 3.61 6.39 -8.30
C VAL A 191 3.45 7.53 -9.29
N GLY A 192 3.78 8.74 -8.86
CA GLY A 192 3.77 9.93 -9.70
C GLY A 192 5.08 10.67 -9.58
N GLY A 193 5.60 11.14 -10.72
CA GLY A 193 6.79 11.95 -10.71
C GLY A 193 6.97 12.70 -12.02
N TRP A 194 8.05 13.46 -12.05
CA TRP A 194 8.51 14.14 -13.26
C TRP A 194 9.95 13.72 -13.54
N ASP A 195 10.25 13.44 -14.81
CA ASP A 195 11.62 13.27 -15.25
C ASP A 195 11.89 14.03 -16.54
N LYS A 196 13.17 14.24 -16.84
CA LYS A 196 13.63 15.01 -17.99
C LYS A 196 13.44 14.29 -19.34
N TYR A 197 13.07 13.01 -19.34
CA TYR A 197 13.05 12.17 -20.54
C TYR A 197 11.62 11.95 -21.05
N GLU A 198 10.72 11.53 -20.16
CA GLU A 198 9.31 11.22 -20.43
C GLU A 198 8.35 12.26 -19.83
N GLY A 199 8.85 13.23 -19.05
CA GLY A 199 8.06 14.29 -18.44
C GLY A 199 7.28 13.81 -17.21
N GLY A 200 6.08 14.36 -17.03
CA GLY A 200 5.19 13.98 -15.94
C GLY A 200 4.48 12.66 -16.23
N LYS A 201 4.73 11.63 -15.40
CA LYS A 201 4.14 10.30 -15.57
C LYS A 201 3.50 9.78 -14.28
N ILE A 202 2.41 9.04 -14.45
CA ILE A 202 1.70 8.36 -13.37
C ILE A 202 1.59 6.87 -13.70
N TYR A 203 1.90 6.07 -12.70
CA TYR A 203 1.79 4.62 -12.74
C TYR A 203 0.91 4.13 -11.58
N GLY A 204 -0.18 3.45 -11.91
CA GLY A 204 -1.00 2.73 -10.95
C GLY A 204 -0.49 1.30 -10.75
N ILE A 205 -0.30 0.91 -9.50
CA ILE A 205 0.05 -0.45 -9.08
C ILE A 205 -1.07 -0.95 -8.16
N PRO A 206 -2.07 -1.68 -8.70
CA PRO A 206 -3.13 -2.25 -7.88
C PRO A 206 -2.61 -3.47 -7.09
N LEU A 207 -3.46 -4.03 -6.22
CA LEU A 207 -3.14 -5.16 -5.33
C LEU A 207 -2.54 -6.38 -6.04
N GLY A 208 -2.85 -6.59 -7.33
CA GLY A 208 -2.29 -7.68 -8.13
C GLY A 208 -0.80 -7.50 -8.51
N GLY A 209 -0.20 -6.35 -8.23
CA GLY A 209 1.20 -6.06 -8.55
C GLY A 209 1.47 -5.85 -10.05
N THR A 210 0.43 -5.55 -10.85
CA THR A 210 0.64 -5.08 -12.24
C THR A 210 1.08 -3.62 -12.26
N ILE A 211 1.53 -3.13 -13.41
CA ILE A 211 1.87 -1.72 -13.63
C ILE A 211 1.03 -1.18 -14.78
N LEU A 212 0.35 -0.06 -14.54
CA LEU A 212 -0.50 0.60 -15.53
C LEU A 212 -0.07 2.06 -15.64
N GLU A 213 0.40 2.48 -16.81
CA GLU A 213 0.59 3.90 -17.12
C GLU A 213 -0.76 4.49 -17.52
N GLN A 214 -1.18 5.56 -16.84
CA GLN A 214 -2.49 6.19 -17.07
C GLN A 214 -2.36 7.72 -16.94
N PRO A 215 -3.18 8.51 -17.67
CA PRO A 215 -3.20 9.96 -17.51
C PRO A 215 -3.75 10.38 -16.14
N PHE A 216 -4.60 9.57 -15.55
CA PHE A 216 -4.98 9.68 -14.16
C PHE A 216 -5.12 8.29 -13.55
N ALA A 217 -4.84 8.19 -12.26
CA ALA A 217 -5.04 6.98 -11.48
C ALA A 217 -5.79 7.35 -10.21
N ILE A 218 -6.79 6.56 -9.85
CA ILE A 218 -7.53 6.69 -8.59
C ILE A 218 -7.49 5.36 -7.85
N GLY A 219 -7.30 5.41 -6.54
CA GLY A 219 -7.11 4.22 -5.73
C GLY A 219 -7.66 4.37 -4.31
N GLY A 220 -7.74 3.22 -3.62
CA GLY A 220 -8.38 3.10 -2.32
C GLY A 220 -9.91 2.97 -2.40
N SER A 221 -10.59 2.83 -1.27
CA SER A 221 -12.07 2.66 -1.21
C SER A 221 -12.83 3.82 -1.85
N GLY A 222 -12.36 5.06 -1.65
CA GLY A 222 -13.03 6.25 -2.17
C GLY A 222 -13.00 6.37 -3.69
N SER A 223 -12.11 5.62 -4.36
CA SER A 223 -12.04 5.60 -5.83
C SER A 223 -13.34 5.14 -6.49
N SER A 224 -14.11 4.26 -5.83
CA SER A 224 -15.38 3.74 -6.35
C SER A 224 -16.42 4.82 -6.63
N TYR A 225 -16.42 5.91 -5.86
CA TYR A 225 -17.32 7.05 -6.03
C TYR A 225 -16.86 8.03 -7.11
N LEU A 226 -15.60 7.95 -7.53
CA LEU A 226 -14.95 8.98 -8.34
C LEU A 226 -14.89 8.68 -9.83
N TYR A 227 -14.97 7.42 -10.27
CA TYR A 227 -14.85 7.06 -11.68
C TYR A 227 -15.81 7.87 -12.58
N GLY A 228 -17.10 7.91 -12.25
CA GLY A 228 -18.09 8.66 -13.04
C GLY A 228 -17.87 10.19 -13.03
N PHE A 229 -17.27 10.73 -11.96
CA PHE A 229 -16.90 12.15 -11.90
C PHE A 229 -15.68 12.44 -12.79
N PHE A 230 -14.65 11.59 -12.74
CA PHE A 230 -13.44 11.75 -13.56
C PHE A 230 -13.74 11.62 -15.05
N ASP A 231 -14.63 10.72 -15.45
CA ASP A 231 -15.04 10.56 -16.85
C ASP A 231 -15.63 11.83 -17.47
N GLN A 232 -16.22 12.71 -16.65
CA GLN A 232 -16.78 14.00 -17.11
C GLN A 232 -15.82 15.18 -16.89
N ALA A 233 -15.09 15.18 -15.77
CA ALA A 233 -14.34 16.34 -15.31
C ALA A 233 -12.90 16.38 -15.84
N TRP A 234 -12.28 15.21 -16.05
CA TRP A 234 -10.91 15.14 -16.56
C TRP A 234 -10.86 15.46 -18.06
N LYS A 235 -9.86 16.24 -18.45
CA LYS A 235 -9.59 16.60 -19.85
C LYS A 235 -8.10 16.48 -20.12
N ASP A 236 -7.76 16.13 -21.35
CA ASP A 236 -6.36 16.14 -21.77
C ASP A 236 -5.82 17.57 -21.84
N GLY A 237 -4.54 17.76 -21.49
CA GLY A 237 -3.87 19.06 -21.55
C GLY A 237 -4.33 20.11 -20.54
N MET A 238 -4.95 19.73 -19.41
CA MET A 238 -5.30 20.65 -18.33
C MET A 238 -4.10 21.48 -17.85
N THR A 239 -4.38 22.72 -17.43
CA THR A 239 -3.38 23.55 -16.75
C THR A 239 -3.09 23.05 -15.33
N LYS A 240 -1.97 23.48 -14.74
CA LYS A 240 -1.62 23.18 -13.33
C LYS A 240 -2.76 23.49 -12.38
N HIS A 241 -3.39 24.65 -12.54
CA HIS A 241 -4.44 25.12 -11.64
C HIS A 241 -5.74 24.31 -11.78
N GLU A 242 -6.16 24.03 -13.02
CA GLU A 242 -7.35 23.21 -13.27
C GLU A 242 -7.17 21.78 -12.74
N ALA A 243 -5.99 21.18 -12.95
CA ALA A 243 -5.69 19.85 -12.45
C ALA A 243 -5.66 19.81 -10.91
N GLU A 244 -5.12 20.85 -10.26
CA GLU A 244 -5.13 20.96 -8.81
C GLU A 244 -6.55 21.06 -8.25
N GLN A 245 -7.38 21.93 -8.83
CA GLN A 245 -8.78 22.06 -8.45
C GLN A 245 -9.55 20.76 -8.68
N LEU A 246 -9.30 20.04 -9.78
CA LEU A 246 -9.90 18.74 -10.05
C LEU A 246 -9.55 17.73 -8.94
N VAL A 247 -8.28 17.66 -8.54
CA VAL A 247 -7.83 16.73 -7.48
C VAL A 247 -8.46 17.10 -6.14
N VAL A 248 -8.45 18.38 -5.74
CA VAL A 248 -9.07 18.82 -4.47
C VAL A 248 -10.58 18.55 -4.46
N LYS A 249 -11.27 18.83 -5.57
CA LYS A 249 -12.70 18.55 -5.74
C LYS A 249 -12.99 17.05 -5.69
N ALA A 250 -12.16 16.23 -6.33
CA ALA A 250 -12.32 14.78 -6.30
C ALA A 250 -12.10 14.19 -4.90
N VAL A 251 -11.04 14.59 -4.19
CA VAL A 251 -10.81 14.07 -2.84
C VAL A 251 -11.92 14.52 -1.89
N SER A 252 -12.39 15.77 -1.97
CA SER A 252 -13.51 16.23 -1.14
C SER A 252 -14.82 15.47 -1.43
N LEU A 253 -15.14 15.19 -2.70
CA LEU A 253 -16.29 14.33 -3.06
C LEU A 253 -16.18 12.93 -2.45
N ALA A 254 -14.98 12.35 -2.45
CA ALA A 254 -14.77 11.05 -1.84
C ALA A 254 -14.87 11.11 -0.32
N ILE A 255 -14.35 12.17 0.33
CA ILE A 255 -14.49 12.39 1.78
C ILE A 255 -15.97 12.45 2.19
N ALA A 256 -16.83 13.05 1.36
CA ALA A 256 -18.26 13.17 1.63
C ALA A 256 -19.01 11.83 1.61
N ARG A 257 -18.53 10.83 0.84
CA ARG A 257 -19.26 9.57 0.59
C ARG A 257 -18.58 8.34 1.17
N ASP A 258 -17.27 8.33 1.28
CA ASP A 258 -16.49 7.20 1.78
C ASP A 258 -16.21 7.36 3.28
N GLY A 259 -16.84 6.54 4.12
CA GLY A 259 -16.70 6.62 5.57
C GLY A 259 -15.27 6.42 6.09
N ALA A 260 -14.43 5.74 5.33
CA ALA A 260 -13.02 5.50 5.67
C ALA A 260 -12.09 6.63 5.20
N SER A 261 -12.53 7.49 4.28
CA SER A 261 -11.82 8.69 3.87
C SER A 261 -12.23 9.89 4.73
N GLY A 262 -11.34 10.87 4.89
CA GLY A 262 -11.67 12.11 5.61
C GLY A 262 -10.46 12.88 6.10
N GLY A 263 -10.76 13.87 6.96
CA GLY A 263 -9.73 14.73 7.53
C GLY A 263 -9.44 15.90 6.59
N VAL A 264 -8.20 15.98 6.12
CA VAL A 264 -7.71 17.06 5.26
C VAL A 264 -7.36 16.53 3.88
N VAL A 265 -7.27 17.42 2.90
CA VAL A 265 -6.72 17.09 1.59
C VAL A 265 -5.27 17.58 1.51
N ARG A 266 -4.37 16.68 1.10
CA ARG A 266 -2.99 17.03 0.78
C ARG A 266 -2.74 16.81 -0.68
N THR A 267 -2.10 17.78 -1.33
CA THR A 267 -1.67 17.65 -2.72
C THR A 267 -0.16 17.86 -2.85
N VAL A 268 0.44 17.19 -3.83
CA VAL A 268 1.83 17.35 -4.20
C VAL A 268 1.89 17.56 -5.71
N THR A 269 2.29 18.76 -6.11
CA THR A 269 2.52 19.10 -7.51
C THR A 269 4.00 18.91 -7.83
N ILE A 270 4.30 18.18 -8.89
CA ILE A 270 5.66 17.85 -9.33
C ILE A 270 5.81 18.31 -10.78
N ASN A 271 6.82 19.15 -11.05
CA ASN A 271 7.13 19.66 -12.39
C ASN A 271 8.65 19.78 -12.59
N SER A 272 9.06 20.40 -13.70
CA SER A 272 10.47 20.67 -14.01
C SER A 272 11.17 21.65 -13.06
N GLU A 273 10.40 22.53 -12.41
CA GLU A 273 10.91 23.56 -11.50
C GLU A 273 11.15 23.00 -10.09
N GLY A 274 10.41 21.96 -9.72
CA GLY A 274 10.53 21.26 -8.46
C GLY A 274 9.20 20.71 -7.96
N VAL A 275 9.05 20.70 -6.63
CA VAL A 275 7.92 20.10 -5.94
C VAL A 275 7.26 21.14 -5.04
N THR A 276 5.94 21.24 -5.13
CA THR A 276 5.11 22.08 -4.23
C THR A 276 4.13 21.19 -3.48
N ARG A 277 4.12 21.28 -2.16
CA ARG A 277 3.14 20.59 -1.30
C ARG A 277 2.11 21.59 -0.81
N ASN A 278 0.83 21.28 -1.02
CA ASN A 278 -0.27 22.09 -0.51
C ASN A 278 -1.11 21.29 0.49
N PHE A 279 -1.69 22.02 1.43
CA PHE A 279 -2.52 21.48 2.50
C PHE A 279 -3.83 22.26 2.54
N TYR A 280 -4.93 21.53 2.45
CA TYR A 280 -6.29 22.09 2.48
C TYR A 280 -6.98 21.59 3.75
N PRO A 281 -7.20 22.48 4.75
CA PRO A 281 -7.99 22.17 5.93
C PRO A 281 -9.39 21.67 5.54
N GLY A 282 -9.99 20.82 6.37
CA GLY A 282 -11.36 20.33 6.14
C GLY A 282 -12.37 21.46 5.99
N ASP A 283 -12.21 22.53 6.76
CA ASP A 283 -13.11 23.68 6.79
C ASP A 283 -13.10 24.51 5.49
N THR A 284 -12.04 24.40 4.68
CA THR A 284 -11.95 25.12 3.39
C THR A 284 -12.31 24.25 2.20
N LEU A 285 -12.67 22.99 2.42
CA LEU A 285 -13.08 22.09 1.35
C LEU A 285 -14.50 22.44 0.90
N PRO A 286 -14.82 22.27 -0.39
CA PRO A 286 -16.19 22.44 -0.86
C PRO A 286 -17.10 21.43 -0.17
N LEU A 287 -18.22 21.93 0.37
CA LEU A 287 -19.27 21.10 0.93
C LEU A 287 -20.15 20.52 -0.19
N TRP A 288 -20.53 19.27 -0.03
CA TRP A 288 -21.39 18.55 -0.97
C TRP A 288 -22.80 18.36 -0.41
N HIS A 289 -23.72 17.89 -1.26
CA HIS A 289 -25.15 17.79 -0.92
C HIS A 289 -25.39 17.10 0.44
N ASP A 290 -26.15 17.79 1.30
CA ASP A 290 -26.49 17.42 2.69
C ASP A 290 -25.33 17.42 3.70
N GLU A 291 -24.13 17.90 3.33
CA GLU A 291 -23.05 18.11 4.30
C GLU A 291 -23.32 19.35 5.16
N VAL A 292 -23.15 19.18 6.47
CA VAL A 292 -23.27 20.26 7.44
C VAL A 292 -21.94 21.01 7.53
N GLU A 293 -22.00 22.33 7.64
CA GLU A 293 -20.81 23.15 7.87
C GLU A 293 -20.05 22.69 9.13
N ALA A 294 -18.73 22.66 9.02
CA ALA A 294 -17.86 22.35 10.14
C ALA A 294 -17.91 23.52 11.14
N HIS A 295 -18.62 23.33 12.25
CA HIS A 295 -18.59 24.28 13.37
C HIS A 295 -17.52 23.86 14.38
N ASN A 296 -16.46 24.65 14.49
CA ASN A 296 -15.33 24.37 15.38
C ASN A 296 -15.62 24.78 16.82
N SER A 297 -16.65 25.60 17.04
CA SER A 297 -17.07 26.05 18.36
C SER A 297 -18.59 26.20 18.47
N LEU A 298 -19.08 26.15 19.70
CA LEU A 298 -20.48 26.40 20.02
C LEU A 298 -20.91 27.84 19.64
N LEU A 299 -19.96 28.78 19.60
CA LEU A 299 -20.18 30.15 19.13
C LEU A 299 -20.45 30.22 17.62
N ASP A 300 -19.80 29.36 16.82
CA ASP A 300 -20.03 29.30 15.37
C ASP A 300 -21.48 28.86 15.08
N ILE A 301 -21.99 27.89 15.85
CA ILE A 301 -23.36 27.38 15.75
C ILE A 301 -24.39 28.47 16.13
N LEU A 302 -24.09 29.26 17.15
CA LEU A 302 -25.00 30.33 17.60
C LEU A 302 -25.06 31.48 16.57
N ASN A 303 -23.97 31.71 15.84
CA ASN A 303 -23.88 32.75 14.81
C ASN A 303 -24.53 32.36 13.47
N THR A 304 -24.71 31.06 13.16
CA THR A 304 -25.32 30.58 11.89
C THR A 304 -26.85 30.51 11.90
N SER A 305 -27.53 31.05 12.91
CA SER A 305 -29.00 31.00 13.05
C SER A 305 -29.82 31.82 12.03
N VAL A 306 -29.24 32.23 10.89
CA VAL A 306 -29.98 32.88 9.79
C VAL A 306 -29.45 32.38 8.44
N ALA A 307 -29.98 31.24 7.97
CA ALA A 307 -29.87 30.86 6.56
C ALA A 307 -31.29 30.77 5.97
N GLU A 308 -31.58 31.65 5.01
CA GLU A 308 -32.79 31.58 4.19
C GLU A 308 -32.78 30.29 3.36
N PRO A 309 -33.94 29.62 3.17
CA PRO A 309 -34.01 28.45 2.29
C PRO A 309 -33.66 28.86 0.86
N MET A 310 -32.70 28.15 0.25
CA MET A 310 -32.24 28.40 -1.11
C MET A 310 -33.42 28.53 -2.08
N SER A 311 -33.47 29.65 -2.81
CA SER A 311 -34.41 29.86 -3.90
C SER A 311 -34.19 28.82 -5.00
N THR A 312 -35.27 28.10 -5.32
CA THR A 312 -35.42 27.12 -6.41
C THR A 312 -35.03 27.66 -7.78
#